data_AF-A0A553SN13-F1
#
_entry.id   AF-A0A553SN13-F1
#
_cell.length_a   1.000
_cell.length_b   1.000
_cell.length_c   1.000
_cell.angle_alpha   90.00
_cell.angle_beta   90.00
_cell.angle_gamma   90.00
#
_symmetry.space_group_name_H-M   'P 1'
#
loop_
_entity.id
_entity.type
_entity.pdbx_description
1 polymer ?
#
loop_
_entity_poly.entity_id
_entity_poly.type
_entity_poly.pdbx_seq_one_letter_code
_entity_poly.pdbx_strand_id
1 'polypeptide(L)'
;MIKRKLSTSLITFIVAVFIITAFQPLDVLFSEATIKQEDYFGEFLTYSFYVGCGLLFYGFPISLLIDKITNTFKDGRFAFSFILYAFFGFLPFFILWFFTLFSLAISILFFLIDELLRYYEEKRQKTLS
;
A
#
# COMPACT_ATOMS: atom_id res chain seq x y z
N MET A 1 -7.56 -7.39 -14.36
CA MET A 1 -7.05 -7.77 -13.02
C MET A 1 -5.57 -7.46 -12.86
N ILE A 2 -4.63 -8.17 -13.50
CA ILE A 2 -3.18 -7.96 -13.28
C ILE A 2 -2.74 -6.53 -13.64
N LYS A 3 -3.17 -6.00 -14.80
CA LYS A 3 -2.84 -4.62 -15.21
C LYS A 3 -3.29 -3.58 -14.18
N ARG A 4 -4.52 -3.69 -13.66
CA ARG A 4 -5.05 -2.81 -12.60
C ARG A 4 -4.23 -2.90 -11.32
N LYS A 5 -3.89 -4.12 -10.87
CA LYS A 5 -3.09 -4.32 -9.65
C LYS A 5 -1.66 -3.78 -9.80
N LEU A 6 -1.07 -3.89 -10.98
CA LEU A 6 0.23 -3.28 -11.27
C LEU A 6 0.15 -1.75 -11.19
N SER A 7 -0.86 -1.13 -11.82
CA SER A 7 -1.10 0.31 -11.71
C SER A 7 -1.35 0.74 -10.27
N THR A 8 -2.14 -0.04 -9.52
CA THR A 8 -2.39 0.20 -8.10
C THR A 8 -1.10 0.21 -7.30
N SER A 9 -0.24 -0.80 -7.52
CA SER A 9 1.03 -0.92 -6.82
C SER A 9 1.94 0.27 -7.12
N LEU A 10 1.99 0.71 -8.38
CA LEU A 10 2.83 1.84 -8.80
C LEU A 10 2.31 3.17 -8.23
N ILE A 11 1.00 3.42 -8.24
CA ILE A 11 0.42 4.63 -7.65
C ILE A 11 0.61 4.61 -6.13
N THR A 12 0.33 3.47 -5.48
CA THR A 12 0.51 3.32 -4.03
C THR A 12 1.96 3.56 -3.65
N PHE A 13 2.91 3.04 -4.43
CA PHE A 13 4.34 3.26 -4.23
C PHE A 13 4.68 4.76 -4.26
N ILE A 14 4.30 5.47 -5.33
CA ILE A 14 4.61 6.90 -5.47
C ILE A 14 3.99 7.70 -4.33
N VAL A 15 2.70 7.46 -4.03
CA VAL A 15 1.98 8.19 -2.99
C VAL A 15 2.55 7.90 -1.61
N ALA A 16 2.80 6.63 -1.28
CA ALA A 16 3.34 6.24 0.02
C ALA A 16 4.75 6.79 0.25
N VAL A 17 5.66 6.64 -0.72
CA VAL A 17 7.03 7.19 -0.61
C VAL A 17 6.98 8.70 -0.44
N PHE A 18 6.15 9.40 -1.22
CA PHE A 18 6.01 10.85 -1.11
C PHE A 18 5.48 11.27 0.27
N ILE A 19 4.42 10.62 0.77
CA ILE A 19 3.85 10.93 2.09
C ILE A 19 4.87 10.64 3.19
N ILE A 20 5.50 9.47 3.20
CA ILE A 20 6.43 9.08 4.26
C ILE A 20 7.63 10.05 4.28
N THR A 21 8.21 10.34 3.12
CA THR A 21 9.33 11.29 3.01
C THR A 21 8.92 12.71 3.41
N ALA A 22 7.70 13.15 3.10
CA ALA A 22 7.24 14.51 3.43
C ALA A 22 6.88 14.70 4.92
N PHE A 23 6.43 13.65 5.61
CA PHE A 23 5.89 13.73 6.97
C PHE A 23 6.78 13.12 8.05
N GLN A 24 7.83 12.35 7.68
CA GLN A 24 8.65 11.59 8.64
C GLN A 24 10.14 11.65 8.25
N PRO A 25 10.93 12.58 8.84
CA PRO A 25 12.38 12.47 8.77
C PRO A 25 12.82 11.14 9.40
N LEU A 26 13.71 10.43 8.72
CA LEU A 26 14.12 9.05 9.02
C LEU A 26 14.77 8.92 10.41
N ASP A 27 15.31 10.03 10.90
CA ASP A 27 15.97 10.20 12.19
C ASP A 27 15.07 9.85 13.39
N VAL A 28 13.75 9.97 13.24
CA VAL A 28 12.78 9.61 14.30
C VAL A 28 12.53 8.10 14.37
N LEU A 29 12.80 7.36 13.28
CA LEU A 29 12.42 5.95 13.12
C LEU A 29 13.55 4.95 13.46
N PHE A 30 14.83 5.33 13.32
CA PHE A 30 15.94 4.36 13.31
C PHE A 30 17.11 4.59 14.30
N SER A 31 17.07 5.60 15.18
CA SER A 31 17.89 5.77 16.42
C SER A 31 18.67 7.09 16.51
N GLU A 32 18.74 7.58 17.76
CA GLU A 32 19.50 8.70 18.36
C GLU A 32 19.66 9.95 17.52
N ALA A 33 19.00 11.02 17.99
CA ALA A 33 19.09 12.41 17.57
C ALA A 33 20.54 12.92 17.50
N THR A 34 21.27 12.46 16.50
CA THR A 34 22.53 13.03 16.07
C THR A 34 22.16 14.01 14.97
N ILE A 35 22.51 15.27 15.20
CA ILE A 35 22.33 16.37 14.24
C ILE A 35 23.16 16.02 13.00
N LYS A 36 22.58 15.23 12.11
CA LYS A 36 23.09 15.01 10.75
C LYS A 36 22.37 15.99 9.85
N GLN A 37 23.11 16.49 8.88
CA GLN A 37 22.56 17.31 7.80
C GLN A 37 21.44 16.51 7.14
N GLU A 38 20.24 17.09 7.04
CA GLU A 38 19.05 16.42 6.50
C GLU A 38 19.32 15.96 5.05
N ASP A 39 19.66 14.68 4.87
CA ASP A 39 19.86 14.06 3.56
C ASP A 39 18.54 13.52 3.04
N TYR A 40 17.65 14.44 2.66
CA TYR A 40 16.33 14.12 2.08
C TYR A 40 16.42 13.13 0.90
N PHE A 41 17.51 13.15 0.15
CA PHE A 41 17.69 12.25 -1.00
C PHE A 41 18.02 10.82 -0.55
N GLY A 42 18.92 10.66 0.43
CA GLY A 42 19.19 9.37 1.06
C GLY A 42 17.95 8.78 1.74
N GLU A 43 17.12 9.61 2.37
CA GLU A 43 15.86 9.17 2.97
C GLU A 43 14.85 8.69 1.94
N PHE A 44 14.66 9.49 0.87
CA PHE A 44 13.78 9.14 -0.24
C PHE A 44 14.15 7.79 -0.87
N LEU A 45 15.45 7.54 -1.11
CA LEU A 45 15.93 6.27 -1.65
C LEU A 45 15.68 5.10 -0.70
N THR A 46 15.90 5.32 0.60
CA THR A 46 15.68 4.31 1.64
C THR A 46 14.21 3.91 1.70
N TYR A 47 13.29 4.89 1.80
CA TYR A 47 11.85 4.63 1.79
C TYR A 47 11.38 4.02 0.48
N SER A 48 11.91 4.46 -0.66
CA SER A 48 11.65 3.84 -1.96
C SER A 48 12.01 2.36 -1.95
N PHE A 49 13.16 1.99 -1.40
CA PHE A 49 13.56 0.59 -1.33
C PHE A 49 12.61 -0.22 -0.43
N TYR A 50 12.34 0.24 0.79
CA TYR A 50 11.48 -0.48 1.74
C TYR A 50 10.03 -0.62 1.24
N VAL A 51 9.42 0.48 0.79
CA VAL A 51 8.05 0.47 0.28
C VAL A 51 7.97 -0.34 -1.01
N GLY A 52 8.96 -0.21 -1.90
CA GLY A 52 9.04 -0.97 -3.13
C GLY A 52 9.12 -2.48 -2.89
N CYS A 53 10.04 -2.93 -2.04
CA CYS A 53 10.16 -4.34 -1.65
C CYS A 53 8.89 -4.84 -0.96
N GLY A 54 8.35 -4.08 -0.01
CA GLY A 54 7.10 -4.44 0.68
C GLY A 54 5.92 -4.60 -0.28
N LEU A 55 5.77 -3.69 -1.25
CA LEU A 55 4.71 -3.79 -2.25
C LEU A 55 4.94 -4.96 -3.21
N LEU A 56 6.15 -5.19 -3.69
CA LEU A 56 6.42 -6.26 -4.67
C LEU A 56 6.31 -7.66 -4.05
N PHE A 57 6.89 -7.88 -2.88
CA PHE A 57 6.98 -9.20 -2.27
C PHE A 57 5.81 -9.52 -1.33
N TYR A 58 5.09 -8.51 -0.85
CA TYR A 58 3.98 -8.71 0.08
C TYR A 58 2.67 -8.10 -0.45
N GLY A 59 2.61 -6.79 -0.68
CA GLY A 59 1.36 -6.10 -1.06
C GLY A 59 0.72 -6.65 -2.34
N PHE A 60 1.52 -6.85 -3.38
CA PHE A 60 1.07 -7.36 -4.69
C PHE A 60 0.54 -8.80 -4.62
N PRO A 61 1.27 -9.80 -4.11
CA PRO A 61 0.75 -11.17 -4.01
C PRO A 61 -0.48 -11.26 -3.08
N ILE A 62 -0.49 -10.53 -1.96
CA ILE A 62 -1.63 -10.45 -1.06
C ILE A 62 -2.85 -9.86 -1.80
N SER A 63 -2.67 -8.80 -2.59
CA SER A 63 -3.76 -8.19 -3.35
C SER A 63 -4.44 -9.14 -4.33
N LEU A 64 -3.67 -10.04 -4.96
CA LEU A 64 -4.20 -11.07 -5.86
C LEU A 64 -4.96 -12.14 -5.10
N LEU A 65 -4.46 -12.52 -3.92
CA LEU A 65 -5.12 -13.46 -3.02
C LEU A 65 -6.46 -12.90 -2.52
N ILE A 66 -6.50 -11.65 -2.08
CA ILE A 66 -7.72 -10.97 -1.62
C ILE A 66 -8.76 -10.90 -2.75
N ASP A 67 -8.35 -10.52 -3.97
CA ASP A 67 -9.25 -10.51 -5.13
C ASP A 67 -9.81 -11.91 -5.42
N LYS A 68 -8.98 -12.94 -5.34
CA LYS A 68 -9.41 -14.32 -5.56
C LYS A 68 -10.46 -14.77 -4.54
N ILE A 69 -10.31 -14.39 -3.28
CA ILE A 69 -11.28 -14.72 -2.21
C ILE A 69 -12.56 -13.90 -2.37
N THR A 70 -12.42 -12.59 -2.64
CA THR A 70 -13.54 -11.66 -2.65
C THR A 70 -14.39 -11.74 -3.92
N ASN A 71 -13.83 -12.20 -5.05
CA ASN A 71 -14.58 -12.37 -6.31
C ASN A 71 -15.76 -13.34 -6.21
N THR A 72 -15.80 -14.22 -5.20
CA THR A 72 -16.94 -15.11 -4.96
C THR A 72 -18.14 -14.39 -4.31
N PHE A 73 -17.91 -13.24 -3.68
CA PHE A 73 -18.93 -12.45 -2.99
C PHE A 73 -19.40 -11.30 -3.90
N LYS A 74 -20.59 -11.45 -4.50
CA LYS A 74 -21.20 -10.39 -5.32
C LYS A 74 -21.64 -9.20 -4.46
N ASP A 75 -22.33 -9.49 -3.36
CA ASP A 75 -22.80 -8.48 -2.40
C ASP A 75 -21.82 -8.42 -1.22
N GLY A 76 -21.40 -7.22 -0.84
CA GLY A 76 -20.48 -7.02 0.30
C GLY A 76 -18.99 -7.17 -0.02
N ARG A 77 -18.60 -7.36 -1.29
CA ARG A 77 -17.20 -7.47 -1.73
C ARG A 77 -16.30 -6.39 -1.12
N PHE A 78 -16.74 -5.13 -1.19
CA PHE A 78 -15.99 -3.97 -0.71
C PHE A 78 -15.62 -4.11 0.78
N ALA A 79 -16.60 -4.40 1.63
CA ALA A 79 -16.39 -4.54 3.07
C ALA A 79 -15.46 -5.74 3.38
N PHE A 80 -15.66 -6.86 2.68
CA PHE A 80 -14.83 -8.05 2.89
C PHE A 80 -13.38 -7.82 2.43
N SER A 81 -13.19 -7.18 1.27
CA SER A 81 -11.88 -6.77 0.78
C SER A 81 -11.20 -5.85 1.79
N PHE A 82 -11.90 -4.83 2.30
CA PHE A 82 -11.35 -3.91 3.30
C PHE A 82 -10.85 -4.64 4.55
N ILE A 83 -11.67 -5.55 5.11
CA ILE A 83 -11.30 -6.34 6.28
C ILE A 83 -10.05 -7.17 6.00
N LEU A 84 -9.95 -7.81 4.83
CA LEU A 84 -8.77 -8.59 4.47
C LEU A 84 -7.52 -7.71 4.30
N TYR A 85 -7.63 -6.55 3.66
CA TYR A 85 -6.51 -5.62 3.55
C TYR A 85 -6.06 -5.09 4.91
N ALA A 86 -7.00 -4.78 5.81
CA ALA A 86 -6.68 -4.39 7.18
C ALA A 86 -6.01 -5.55 7.94
N PHE A 87 -6.54 -6.76 7.83
CA PHE A 87 -5.98 -7.96 8.45
C PHE A 87 -4.54 -8.23 7.98
N PHE A 88 -4.31 -8.28 6.67
CA PHE A 88 -2.97 -8.50 6.13
C PHE A 88 -2.04 -7.29 6.31
N GLY A 89 -2.57 -6.06 6.38
CA GLY A 89 -1.77 -4.88 6.73
C GLY A 89 -1.32 -4.89 8.19
N PHE A 90 -2.11 -5.49 9.08
CA PHE A 90 -1.79 -5.64 10.49
C PHE A 90 -0.97 -6.90 10.80
N LEU A 91 -1.07 -7.94 9.97
CA LEU A 91 -0.43 -9.24 10.17
C LEU A 91 1.10 -9.16 10.48
N PRO A 92 1.87 -8.25 9.85
CA PRO A 92 3.28 -8.07 10.18
C PRO A 92 3.57 -7.57 11.60
N PHE A 93 2.57 -7.27 12.43
CA PHE A 93 2.70 -6.86 13.84
C PHE A 93 3.76 -7.63 14.61
N PHE A 94 3.76 -8.96 14.48
CA PHE A 94 4.66 -9.84 15.21
C PHE A 94 6.13 -9.69 14.83
N ILE A 95 6.42 -9.05 13.68
CA ILE A 95 7.77 -8.88 13.13
C ILE A 95 8.17 -7.40 13.16
N LEU A 96 7.25 -6.50 12.79
CA LEU A 96 7.52 -5.09 12.49
C LEU A 96 7.24 -4.13 13.65
N TRP A 97 6.52 -4.53 14.70
CA TRP A 97 6.18 -3.68 15.86
C TRP A 97 5.68 -2.27 15.47
N PHE A 98 6.49 -1.22 15.64
CA PHE A 98 6.11 0.16 15.30
C PHE A 98 5.85 0.35 13.80
N PHE A 99 6.60 -0.36 12.95
CA PHE A 99 6.45 -0.30 11.50
C PHE A 99 5.12 -0.90 11.01
N THR A 100 4.36 -1.57 11.88
CA THR A 100 3.05 -2.12 11.53
C THR A 100 2.02 -1.04 11.23
N LEU A 101 2.10 0.13 11.88
CA LEU A 101 1.22 1.24 11.54
C LEU A 101 1.44 1.72 10.11
N PHE A 102 2.70 1.78 9.66
CA PHE A 102 3.05 2.10 8.27
C PHE A 102 2.58 1.01 7.31
N SER A 103 2.78 -0.26 7.66
CA SER A 103 2.30 -1.39 6.85
C SER A 103 0.79 -1.37 6.68
N LEU A 104 0.05 -1.12 7.76
CA LEU A 104 -1.40 -0.99 7.74
C LEU A 104 -1.85 0.21 6.90
N ALA A 105 -1.22 1.37 7.07
CA ALA A 105 -1.54 2.57 6.30
C ALA A 105 -1.31 2.35 4.79
N ILE A 106 -0.18 1.75 4.40
CA ILE A 106 0.12 1.41 3.01
C ILE A 106 -0.90 0.39 2.47
N SER A 107 -1.28 -0.60 3.26
CA SER A 107 -2.29 -1.60 2.87
C SER A 107 -3.66 -0.97 2.62
N ILE A 108 -4.10 -0.06 3.50
CA ILE A 108 -5.35 0.68 3.33
C ILE A 108 -5.28 1.59 2.10
N LEU A 109 -4.17 2.30 1.90
CA LEU A 109 -3.96 3.14 0.72
C LEU A 109 -4.03 2.30 -0.58
N PHE A 110 -3.39 1.12 -0.58
CA PHE A 110 -3.45 0.19 -1.70
C PHE A 110 -4.89 -0.22 -2.02
N PHE A 111 -5.67 -0.59 -0.99
CA PHE A 111 -7.07 -0.95 -1.13
C PHE A 111 -7.89 0.18 -1.76
N LEU A 112 -7.74 1.41 -1.23
CA LEU A 112 -8.47 2.58 -1.74
C LEU A 112 -8.15 2.86 -3.21
N ILE A 113 -6.88 2.76 -3.60
CA ILE A 113 -6.46 2.98 -4.98
C ILE A 113 -7.00 1.86 -5.90
N ASP A 114 -6.94 0.60 -5.49
CA ASP A 114 -7.46 -0.51 -6.30
C ASP A 114 -8.96 -0.39 -6.54
N GLU A 115 -9.72 -0.06 -5.49
CA GLU A 115 -11.17 0.07 -5.63
C GLU A 115 -11.53 1.31 -6.46
N LEU A 116 -10.81 2.42 -6.31
CA LEU A 116 -10.98 3.60 -7.13
C LEU A 116 -10.74 3.29 -8.62
N LEU A 117 -9.63 2.62 -8.94
CA LEU A 117 -9.32 2.21 -10.31
C LEU A 117 -10.37 1.24 -10.86
N ARG A 118 -10.84 0.30 -10.05
CA ARG A 118 -11.90 -0.63 -10.45
C ARG A 118 -13.20 0.10 -10.76
N TYR A 119 -13.59 1.06 -9.93
CA TYR A 119 -14.77 1.88 -10.16
C TYR A 119 -14.68 2.65 -11.49
N TYR A 120 -13.50 3.20 -11.80
CA TYR A 120 -13.27 3.87 -13.10
C TYR A 120 -13.32 2.90 -14.28
N GLU A 121 -12.76 1.70 -14.17
CA GLU A 121 -12.84 0.66 -15.20
C GLU A 121 -14.30 0.26 -15.49
N GLU A 122 -15.09 0.03 -14.43
CA GLU A 122 -16.51 -0.36 -14.54
C GLU A 122 -17.36 0.76 -15.13
N LYS A 123 -17.13 2.02 -14.72
CA LYS A 123 -17.83 3.18 -15.27
C LYS A 123 -17.51 3.38 -16.76
N ARG A 124 -16.23 3.24 -17.15
CA ARG A 124 -15.79 3.39 -18.54
C ARG A 124 -16.43 2.34 -19.45
N GLN A 125 -16.57 1.09 -18.99
CA GLN A 125 -17.22 0.02 -19.75
C GLN A 125 -18.70 0.32 -19.99
N LYS A 126 -19.43 0.85 -19.01
CA LYS A 126 -20.85 1.23 -19.14
C LYS A 126 -21.09 2.41 -20.10
N THR A 127 -20.13 3.30 -20.28
CA THR A 127 -20.25 4.43 -21.23
C THR A 127 -19.97 4.03 -22.68
N LEU A 128 -19.28 2.90 -22.90
CA LEU A 128 -18.91 2.41 -24.23
C LEU A 128 -19.84 1.31 -24.76
N SER A 129 -20.78 0.83 -23.94
CA SER A 129 -21.84 -0.13 -24.30
C SER A 129 -23.14 0.59 -24.63
#